data_AF-A0A803MTZ2-F1
#
_entry.id   AF-A0A803MTZ2-F1
#
_cell.length_a   1.000
_cell.length_b   1.000
_cell.length_c   1.000
_cell.angle_alpha   90.00
_cell.angle_beta   90.00
_cell.angle_gamma   90.00
#
_symmetry.space_group_name_H-M   'P 1'
#
loop_
_entity.id
_entity.type
_entity.pdbx_description
1 polymer ?
#
loop_
_entity_poly.entity_id
_entity_poly.type
_entity_poly.pdbx_seq_one_letter_code
_entity_poly.pdbx_strand_id
1 'polypeptide(L)'
;MMLLVPFLDQSILLRIFTFLMYVMKVRLLLKDEMENVDSFVRKMALRMWGKFEKYWSDFSPIMAIAAIMDPRFKFQFVSFSYAKVYGSNASFEVSSLKEKLFEMFDAYVSSSTRSNGGPSTTSNHNQGVNVATVDGFMEDFDDSSGVEFASTPKSELELYLEEPLIPCVNELDILDYWKSCQLRFPVLSLMARDLLCKPTSTVASESAFSIGGRVLDPVRSSLKPSVVEALICLRD
;
A
#
# COMPACT_ATOMS: atom_id res chain seq x y z
N MET A 1 -15.95 -17.01 -13.94
CA MET A 1 -16.67 -16.78 -12.68
C MET A 1 -16.47 -15.32 -12.30
N MET A 2 -17.21 -14.45 -13.01
CA MET A 2 -17.36 -13.02 -12.72
C MET A 2 -18.56 -12.85 -11.78
N LEU A 3 -18.54 -11.75 -11.03
CA LEU A 3 -19.58 -11.27 -10.10
C LEU A 3 -19.52 -11.91 -8.70
N LEU A 4 -18.80 -11.24 -7.80
CA LEU A 4 -19.29 -10.79 -6.48
C LEU A 4 -18.11 -10.19 -5.68
N VAL A 5 -17.77 -8.94 -5.96
CA VAL A 5 -17.25 -8.02 -4.94
C VAL A 5 -17.93 -6.66 -5.16
N PRO A 6 -19.21 -6.47 -4.79
CA PRO A 6 -19.83 -5.16 -4.92
C PRO A 6 -20.27 -4.62 -3.56
N PHE A 7 -19.53 -4.82 -2.46
CA PHE A 7 -19.83 -4.12 -1.19
C PHE A 7 -18.64 -3.86 -0.26
N LEU A 8 -17.39 -4.08 -0.70
CA LEU A 8 -16.24 -3.35 -0.13
C LEU A 8 -16.09 -2.05 -0.90
N ASP A 9 -17.02 -1.16 -0.58
CA ASP A 9 -17.18 0.20 -1.05
C ASP A 9 -15.85 0.97 -1.10
N GLN A 10 -15.72 1.86 -2.09
CA GLN A 10 -14.62 2.80 -2.33
C GLN A 10 -14.24 3.65 -1.09
N SER A 11 -15.04 3.58 -0.02
CA SER A 11 -14.77 4.10 1.31
C SER A 11 -13.59 3.45 2.06
N ILE A 12 -13.08 2.27 1.66
CA ILE A 12 -11.95 1.61 2.36
C ILE A 12 -10.59 2.21 2.04
N LEU A 13 -10.43 2.82 0.87
CA LEU A 13 -9.13 3.34 0.43
C LEU A 13 -8.92 4.78 0.86
N LEU A 14 -10.00 5.56 0.92
CA LEU A 14 -10.01 6.86 1.59
C LEU A 14 -9.67 6.74 3.09
N ARG A 15 -9.81 5.54 3.68
CA ARG A 15 -9.54 5.33 5.11
C ARG A 15 -8.07 5.33 5.48
N ILE A 16 -7.12 4.88 4.66
CA ILE A 16 -5.70 4.83 5.11
C ILE A 16 -5.15 6.24 5.33
N PHE A 17 -5.37 7.15 4.37
CA PHE A 17 -4.96 8.55 4.50
C PHE A 17 -5.69 9.24 5.66
N THR A 18 -7.01 9.15 5.68
CA THR A 18 -7.84 9.75 6.73
C THR A 18 -7.46 9.19 8.10
N PHE A 19 -7.20 7.89 8.20
CA PHE A 19 -6.74 7.23 9.41
C PHE A 19 -5.36 7.71 9.84
N LEU A 20 -4.38 7.76 8.93
CA LEU A 20 -3.05 8.29 9.25
C LEU A 20 -3.15 9.74 9.77
N MET A 21 -3.93 10.59 9.11
CA MET A 21 -4.18 11.96 9.56
C MET A 21 -4.83 12.02 10.94
N TYR A 22 -5.85 11.20 11.21
CA TYR A 22 -6.49 11.12 12.53
C TYR A 22 -5.52 10.64 13.60
N VAL A 23 -4.72 9.61 13.32
CA VAL A 23 -3.70 9.09 14.25
C VAL A 23 -2.65 10.18 14.55
N MET A 24 -2.25 10.98 13.55
CA MET A 24 -1.31 12.09 13.76
C MET A 24 -1.92 13.14 14.67
N LYS A 25 -3.20 13.48 14.43
CA LYS A 25 -3.93 14.46 15.24
C LYS A 25 -4.06 13.99 16.69
N VAL A 26 -4.40 12.72 16.91
CA VAL A 26 -4.48 12.13 18.26
C VAL A 26 -3.11 12.20 18.95
N ARG A 27 -2.02 11.88 18.25
CA ARG A 27 -0.67 12.00 18.80
C ARG A 27 -0.34 13.42 19.23
N LEU A 28 -0.61 14.41 18.37
CA LEU A 28 -0.36 15.82 18.69
C LEU A 28 -1.18 16.29 19.88
N LEU A 29 -2.47 15.95 19.93
CA LEU A 29 -3.35 16.27 21.07
C LEU A 29 -2.88 15.63 22.36
N LEU A 30 -2.51 14.34 22.34
CA LEU A 30 -2.00 13.66 23.53
C LEU A 30 -0.70 14.32 24.04
N LYS A 31 0.18 14.74 23.13
CA LYS A 31 1.43 15.41 23.51
C LYS A 31 1.17 16.75 24.18
N ASP A 32 0.21 17.52 23.69
CA ASP A 32 -0.22 18.79 24.28
C ASP A 32 -0.86 18.56 25.67
N GLU A 33 -1.76 17.59 25.78
CA GLU A 33 -2.46 17.27 27.04
C GLU A 33 -1.55 16.69 28.13
N MET A 34 -0.38 16.16 27.76
CA MET A 34 0.66 15.77 28.74
C MET A 34 1.27 16.97 29.46
N GLU A 35 1.15 18.18 28.92
CA GLU A 35 1.62 19.42 29.51
C GLU A 35 0.47 20.23 30.15
N ASN A 36 -0.74 19.65 30.19
CA ASN A 36 -1.93 20.33 30.74
C ASN A 36 -1.75 20.69 32.23
N VAL A 37 -2.29 21.85 32.62
CA VAL A 37 -2.29 22.34 34.01
C VAL A 37 -3.05 21.40 34.94
N ASP A 38 -4.18 20.87 34.49
CA ASP A 38 -5.01 19.92 35.24
C ASP A 38 -4.26 18.59 35.44
N SER A 39 -3.97 18.29 36.71
CA SER A 39 -3.23 17.08 37.09
C SER A 39 -3.95 15.78 36.75
N PHE A 40 -5.29 15.77 36.71
CA PHE A 40 -6.08 14.61 36.34
C PHE A 40 -5.98 14.35 34.83
N VAL A 41 -6.21 15.39 34.02
CA VAL A 41 -6.09 15.31 32.54
C VAL A 41 -4.68 14.92 32.14
N ARG A 42 -3.66 15.57 32.71
CA ARG A 42 -2.25 15.24 32.47
C ARG A 42 -1.93 13.78 32.78
N LYS A 43 -2.36 13.26 33.94
CA LYS A 43 -2.16 11.84 34.30
C LYS A 43 -2.89 10.90 33.36
N MET A 44 -4.07 11.27 32.85
CA MET A 44 -4.79 10.50 31.85
C MET A 44 -4.04 10.47 30.51
N ALA A 45 -3.61 11.63 30.03
CA ALA A 45 -2.83 11.77 28.80
C ALA A 45 -1.54 10.95 28.84
N LEU A 46 -0.78 11.00 29.94
CA LEU A 46 0.44 10.19 30.12
C LEU A 46 0.19 8.68 30.00
N ARG A 47 -0.91 8.18 30.58
CA ARG A 47 -1.28 6.75 30.47
C ARG A 47 -1.72 6.39 29.05
N MET A 48 -2.46 7.27 28.38
CA MET A 48 -2.88 7.06 26.99
C MET A 48 -1.68 7.11 26.04
N TRP A 49 -0.74 8.02 26.28
CA TRP A 49 0.49 8.16 25.51
C TRP A 49 1.33 6.88 25.54
N GLY A 50 1.56 6.30 26.72
CA GLY A 50 2.34 5.06 26.84
C GLY A 50 1.72 3.89 26.07
N LYS A 51 0.38 3.81 26.00
CA LYS A 51 -0.29 2.81 25.16
C LYS A 51 -0.19 3.16 23.68
N PHE A 52 -0.40 4.43 23.33
CA PHE A 52 -0.36 4.89 21.95
C PHE A 52 1.02 4.66 21.33
N GLU A 53 2.09 5.01 22.04
CA GLU A 53 3.46 4.95 21.53
C GLU A 53 3.89 3.52 21.16
N LYS A 54 3.46 2.54 21.96
CA LYS A 54 3.66 1.11 21.68
C LYS A 54 3.08 0.65 20.33
N TYR A 55 1.91 1.16 19.94
CA TYR A 55 1.33 0.85 18.64
C TYR A 55 1.92 1.74 17.54
N TRP A 56 2.25 2.98 17.89
CA TRP A 56 2.75 3.95 16.95
C TRP A 56 4.09 3.53 16.32
N SER A 57 5.04 2.97 17.11
CA SER A 57 6.36 2.55 16.60
C SER A 57 6.27 1.54 15.46
N ASP A 58 5.34 0.60 15.57
CA ASP A 58 5.24 -0.55 14.66
C ASP A 58 4.38 -0.23 13.45
N PHE A 59 3.29 0.51 13.65
CA PHE A 59 2.32 0.82 12.59
C PHE A 59 2.66 2.11 11.82
N SER A 60 3.45 3.01 12.38
CA SER A 60 3.82 4.27 11.69
C SER A 60 4.49 4.04 10.33
N PRO A 61 5.51 3.17 10.20
CA PRO A 61 6.20 3.01 8.91
C PRO A 61 5.30 2.41 7.83
N ILE A 62 4.52 1.37 8.14
CA ILE A 62 3.65 0.73 7.16
C ILE A 62 2.53 1.67 6.70
N MET A 63 1.97 2.46 7.62
CA MET A 63 0.96 3.47 7.30
C MET A 63 1.53 4.60 6.44
N ALA A 64 2.75 5.04 6.73
CA ALA A 64 3.42 6.06 5.95
C ALA A 64 3.80 5.55 4.55
N ILE A 65 4.27 4.30 4.43
CA ILE A 65 4.50 3.65 3.13
C ILE A 65 3.20 3.55 2.32
N ALA A 66 2.10 3.14 2.94
CA ALA A 66 0.80 3.09 2.27
C ALA A 66 0.33 4.48 1.81
N ALA A 67 0.58 5.53 2.60
CA ALA A 67 0.32 6.91 2.19
C ALA A 67 1.23 7.37 1.04
N ILE A 68 2.47 6.88 0.97
CA ILE A 68 3.38 7.17 -0.15
C ILE A 68 2.88 6.52 -1.44
N MET A 69 2.21 5.36 -1.37
CA MET A 69 1.56 4.71 -2.52
C MET A 69 0.32 5.46 -3.01
N ASP A 70 -0.12 6.53 -2.35
CA ASP A 70 -1.15 7.41 -2.90
C ASP A 70 -0.52 8.50 -3.77
N PRO A 71 -0.81 8.54 -5.08
CA PRO A 71 -0.23 9.52 -6.00
C PRO A 71 -0.60 10.97 -5.67
N ARG A 72 -1.57 11.21 -4.78
CA ARG A 72 -1.94 12.56 -4.30
C ARG A 72 -1.04 13.06 -3.16
N PHE A 73 -0.30 12.17 -2.51
CA PHE A 73 0.44 12.48 -1.27
C PHE A 73 1.94 12.26 -1.39
N LYS A 74 2.36 11.06 -1.80
CA LYS A 74 3.77 10.62 -1.90
C LYS A 74 4.62 11.05 -0.68
N PHE A 75 5.91 11.29 -0.88
CA PHE A 75 6.80 11.76 0.20
C PHE A 75 6.46 13.17 0.68
N GLN A 76 5.79 14.01 -0.11
CA GLN A 76 5.47 15.39 0.27
C GLN A 76 4.57 15.43 1.51
N PHE A 77 3.51 14.62 1.53
CA PHE A 77 2.63 14.55 2.70
C PHE A 77 3.31 13.95 3.92
N VAL A 78 4.10 12.89 3.75
CA VAL A 78 4.78 12.23 4.87
C VAL A 78 5.84 13.16 5.47
N SER A 79 6.62 13.84 4.63
CA SER A 79 7.62 14.81 5.10
C SER A 79 6.97 15.96 5.86
N PHE A 80 5.85 16.50 5.36
CA PHE A 80 5.05 17.50 6.06
C PHE A 80 4.54 16.99 7.42
N SER A 81 3.99 15.78 7.45
CA SER A 81 3.42 15.17 8.66
C SER A 81 4.50 14.88 9.71
N TYR A 82 5.63 14.32 9.27
CA TYR A 82 6.74 13.97 10.16
C TYR A 82 7.42 15.23 10.72
N ALA A 83 7.52 16.30 9.93
CA ALA A 83 7.99 17.60 10.42
C ALA A 83 7.15 18.11 11.59
N LYS A 84 5.82 17.94 11.53
CA LYS A 84 4.91 18.34 12.62
C LYS A 84 5.00 17.42 13.84
N VAL A 85 5.19 16.12 13.63
CA VAL A 85 5.13 15.13 14.71
C VAL A 85 6.46 14.98 15.45
N TYR A 86 7.57 14.97 14.71
CA TYR A 86 8.91 14.67 15.23
C TYR A 86 9.81 15.90 15.34
N GLY A 87 9.42 17.05 14.74
CA GLY A 87 10.21 18.27 14.79
C GLY A 87 11.60 18.08 14.21
N SER A 88 12.64 18.27 15.03
CA SER A 88 14.06 18.11 14.65
C SER A 88 14.40 16.71 14.15
N ASN A 89 13.69 15.67 14.61
CA ASN A 89 13.97 14.29 14.23
C ASN A 89 13.30 13.87 12.92
N ALA A 90 12.50 14.75 12.30
CA ALA A 90 11.73 14.42 11.10
C ALA A 90 12.60 13.95 9.94
N SER A 91 13.76 14.58 9.71
CA SER A 91 14.67 14.17 8.63
C SER A 91 15.19 12.74 8.83
N PHE A 92 15.49 12.35 10.06
CA PHE A 92 15.97 11.00 10.37
C PHE A 92 14.86 9.97 10.13
N GLU A 93 13.64 10.25 10.60
CA GLU A 93 12.47 9.38 10.40
C GLU A 93 12.10 9.22 8.93
N VAL A 94 12.20 10.30 8.13
CA VAL A 94 11.97 10.24 6.67
C VAL A 94 13.04 9.40 5.98
N SER A 95 14.31 9.53 6.36
CA SER A 95 15.39 8.71 5.80
C SER A 95 15.20 7.23 6.15
N SER A 96 14.91 6.91 7.41
CA SER A 96 14.65 5.52 7.84
C SER A 96 13.42 4.94 7.14
N LEU A 97 12.38 5.75 6.94
CA LEU A 97 11.20 5.33 6.16
C LEU A 97 11.55 5.06 4.71
N LYS A 98 12.39 5.89 4.09
CA LYS A 98 12.86 5.69 2.72
C LYS A 98 13.62 4.37 2.60
N GLU A 99 14.55 4.08 3.49
CA GLU A 99 15.26 2.80 3.51
C GLU A 99 14.30 1.60 3.57
N LYS A 100 13.32 1.64 4.49
CA LYS A 100 12.29 0.58 4.61
C LYS A 100 11.42 0.44 3.35
N LEU A 101 11.10 1.55 2.68
CA LEU A 101 10.31 1.54 1.45
C LEU A 101 11.07 0.84 0.31
N PHE A 102 12.35 1.16 0.14
CA PHE A 102 13.20 0.55 -0.87
C PHE A 102 13.46 -0.93 -0.57
N GLU A 103 13.77 -1.28 0.68
CA GLU A 103 13.93 -2.69 1.11
C GLU A 103 12.67 -3.51 0.84
N MET A 104 11.50 -2.95 1.14
CA MET A 104 10.22 -3.61 0.85
C MET A 104 10.03 -3.80 -0.66
N PHE A 105 10.30 -2.77 -1.46
CA PHE A 105 10.21 -2.88 -2.92
C PHE A 105 11.15 -3.95 -3.49
N ASP A 106 12.39 -4.01 -3.03
CA ASP A 106 13.38 -5.02 -3.45
C ASP A 106 12.92 -6.45 -3.13
N ALA A 107 12.21 -6.65 -2.01
CA ALA A 107 11.59 -7.93 -1.68
C ALA A 107 10.48 -8.32 -2.68
N TYR A 108 9.68 -7.34 -3.16
CA TYR A 108 8.69 -7.58 -4.22
C TYR A 108 9.34 -7.87 -5.57
N VAL A 109 10.44 -7.20 -5.92
CA VAL A 109 11.21 -7.49 -7.14
C VAL A 109 11.75 -8.93 -7.09
N SER A 110 12.35 -9.31 -5.95
CA SER A 110 12.94 -10.63 -5.74
C SER A 110 11.91 -11.77 -5.76
N SER A 111 10.68 -11.51 -5.32
CA SER A 111 9.60 -12.50 -5.37
C SER A 111 9.00 -12.64 -6.77
N SER A 112 8.91 -11.53 -7.53
CA SER A 112 8.36 -11.51 -8.89
C SER A 112 9.26 -12.21 -9.92
N THR A 113 10.59 -12.11 -9.77
CA THR A 113 11.55 -12.82 -10.66
C THR A 113 11.47 -14.34 -10.50
N ARG A 114 11.15 -14.83 -9.29
CA ARG A 114 11.00 -16.26 -8.99
C ARG A 114 9.75 -16.87 -9.60
N SER A 115 8.68 -16.10 -9.79
CA SER A 115 7.43 -16.57 -10.41
C SER A 115 7.48 -16.67 -11.94
N ASN A 116 8.39 -15.95 -12.61
CA ASN A 116 8.54 -15.98 -14.08
C ASN A 116 9.56 -17.03 -14.58
N GLY A 117 10.17 -17.81 -13.70
CA GLY A 117 11.06 -18.92 -14.05
C GLY A 117 10.31 -20.18 -14.50
N GLY A 118 9.60 -20.13 -15.63
CA GLY A 118 9.12 -21.33 -16.33
C GLY A 118 10.29 -22.10 -16.98
N PRO A 119 10.17 -23.41 -17.23
CA PRO A 119 11.27 -24.19 -17.82
C PRO A 119 11.59 -23.67 -19.22
N SER A 120 12.82 -23.23 -19.42
CA SER A 120 13.38 -22.90 -20.73
C SER A 120 13.28 -24.13 -21.63
N THR A 121 12.35 -24.09 -22.59
CA THR A 121 12.27 -25.10 -23.62
C THR A 121 13.38 -24.81 -24.61
N THR A 122 14.42 -25.65 -24.60
CA THR A 122 15.46 -25.66 -25.62
C THR A 122 14.88 -26.13 -26.94
N SER A 123 14.60 -25.20 -27.85
CA SER A 123 14.32 -25.52 -29.26
C SER A 123 15.56 -25.27 -30.10
N ASN A 124 16.15 -26.38 -30.55
CA ASN A 124 17.18 -26.47 -31.58
C ASN A 124 16.54 -26.42 -33.00
N HIS A 125 17.32 -25.90 -33.97
CA HIS A 125 17.19 -26.05 -35.44
C HIS A 125 16.14 -25.12 -36.12
N ASN A 126 16.38 -24.42 -37.26
CA ASN A 126 17.31 -24.61 -38.37
C ASN A 126 17.42 -23.34 -39.26
N GLN A 127 18.47 -23.27 -40.09
CA GLN A 127 18.77 -22.21 -41.07
C GLN A 127 17.70 -22.02 -42.16
N GLY A 128 17.48 -20.77 -42.61
CA GLY A 128 17.03 -20.49 -43.98
C GLY A 128 16.12 -19.26 -44.20
N VAL A 129 16.61 -18.35 -45.06
CA VAL A 129 15.90 -17.36 -45.91
C VAL A 129 15.60 -15.98 -45.30
N ASN A 130 16.37 -14.99 -45.78
CA ASN A 130 16.16 -13.55 -45.58
C ASN A 130 14.86 -13.09 -46.25
N VAL A 131 13.88 -12.69 -45.45
CA VAL A 131 12.78 -11.81 -45.85
C VAL A 131 12.89 -10.59 -44.93
N ALA A 132 13.24 -9.43 -45.49
CA ALA A 132 13.31 -8.18 -44.74
C ALA A 132 11.89 -7.81 -44.28
N THR A 133 11.52 -8.26 -43.09
CA THR A 133 10.32 -7.84 -42.37
C THR A 133 10.58 -6.46 -41.76
N VAL A 134 9.49 -5.71 -41.55
CA VAL A 134 9.46 -4.40 -40.85
C VAL A 134 10.15 -4.43 -39.48
N ASP A 135 10.36 -5.64 -38.94
CA ASP A 135 11.11 -5.98 -37.73
C ASP A 135 12.55 -5.44 -37.75
N GLY A 136 13.25 -5.58 -38.88
CA GLY A 136 14.65 -5.15 -38.98
C GLY A 136 14.83 -3.63 -38.98
N PHE A 137 13.80 -2.86 -39.36
CA PHE A 137 13.86 -1.39 -39.35
C PHE A 137 13.74 -0.82 -37.93
N MET A 138 13.08 -1.55 -37.02
CA MET A 138 12.93 -1.15 -35.63
C MET A 138 14.17 -1.52 -34.81
N GLU A 139 14.82 -2.66 -35.09
CA GLU A 139 16.12 -3.01 -34.52
C GLU A 139 17.23 -2.01 -34.94
N ASP A 140 17.25 -1.59 -36.21
CA ASP A 140 18.22 -0.59 -36.72
C ASP A 140 17.97 0.80 -36.12
N PHE A 141 16.71 1.15 -35.80
CA PHE A 141 16.38 2.39 -35.09
C PHE A 141 16.84 2.37 -33.64
N ASP A 142 16.67 1.26 -32.92
CA ASP A 142 17.07 1.11 -31.52
C ASP A 142 18.61 1.20 -31.37
N ASP A 143 19.36 0.57 -32.28
CA ASP A 143 20.84 0.64 -32.35
C ASP A 143 21.33 2.05 -32.76
N SER A 144 20.63 2.73 -33.68
CA SER A 144 20.96 4.10 -34.08
C SER A 144 20.62 5.15 -33.03
N SER A 145 19.67 4.85 -32.14
CA SER A 145 19.16 5.83 -31.19
C SER A 145 20.19 6.19 -30.14
N GLY A 146 21.18 5.33 -29.86
CA GLY A 146 22.48 5.68 -29.30
C GLY A 146 22.46 6.69 -28.15
N VAL A 147 21.39 6.73 -27.36
CA VAL A 147 21.30 7.62 -26.22
C VAL A 147 22.00 6.89 -25.09
N GLU A 148 23.30 7.13 -24.97
CA GLU A 148 24.05 6.87 -23.75
C GLU A 148 23.44 7.71 -22.61
N PHE A 149 22.33 7.25 -22.04
CA PHE A 149 21.92 7.69 -20.71
C PHE A 149 22.87 7.02 -19.74
N ALA A 150 23.92 7.74 -19.38
CA ALA A 150 24.78 7.44 -18.24
C ALA A 150 24.04 7.62 -16.89
N SER A 151 22.86 7.02 -16.78
CA SER A 151 22.15 6.80 -15.52
C SER A 151 21.75 5.34 -15.49
N THR A 152 22.09 4.64 -14.41
CA THR A 152 21.45 3.36 -14.08
C THR A 152 19.94 3.47 -14.32
N PRO A 153 19.30 2.50 -15.00
CA PRO A 153 17.86 2.59 -15.26
C PRO A 153 17.15 2.75 -13.91
N LYS A 154 16.43 3.86 -13.75
CA LYS A 154 15.69 4.16 -12.52
C LYS A 154 14.71 3.02 -12.24
N SER A 155 14.60 2.63 -10.98
CA SER A 155 13.61 1.64 -10.56
C SER A 155 12.18 2.15 -10.77
N GLU A 156 11.20 1.24 -10.88
CA GLU A 156 9.77 1.61 -10.97
C GLU A 156 9.36 2.54 -9.82
N LEU A 157 9.87 2.26 -8.61
CA LEU A 157 9.63 3.07 -7.43
C LEU A 157 10.17 4.49 -7.60
N GLU A 158 11.40 4.66 -8.07
CA GLU A 158 11.99 5.98 -8.30
C GLU A 158 11.22 6.76 -9.36
N LEU A 159 10.85 6.12 -10.47
CA LEU A 159 10.02 6.74 -11.52
C LEU A 159 8.69 7.24 -10.96
N TYR A 160 8.00 6.41 -10.17
CA TYR A 160 6.76 6.81 -9.51
C TYR A 160 6.96 7.98 -8.54
N LEU A 161 8.04 7.99 -7.76
CA LEU A 161 8.31 9.06 -6.79
C LEU A 161 8.63 10.40 -7.46
N GLU A 162 9.16 10.38 -8.68
CA GLU A 162 9.45 11.58 -9.48
C GLU A 162 8.23 12.15 -10.20
N GLU A 163 7.20 11.34 -10.42
CA GLU A 163 5.97 11.81 -11.06
C GLU A 163 5.30 12.91 -10.24
N PRO A 164 4.67 13.91 -10.90
CA PRO A 164 3.95 14.95 -10.19
C PRO A 164 2.80 14.38 -9.36
N LEU A 165 2.40 15.12 -8.32
CA LEU A 165 1.22 14.78 -7.53
C LEU A 165 -0.05 14.95 -8.36
N ILE A 166 -1.00 14.04 -8.15
CA ILE A 166 -2.37 14.21 -8.64
C ILE A 166 -3.11 15.17 -7.69
N PRO A 167 -3.83 16.18 -8.21
CA PRO A 167 -4.64 17.06 -7.37
C PRO A 167 -5.67 16.30 -6.51
N CYS A 168 -5.78 16.64 -5.23
CA CYS A 168 -6.70 15.99 -4.29
C CYS A 168 -8.19 16.25 -4.56
N VAL A 169 -8.52 17.15 -5.48
CA VAL A 169 -9.91 17.50 -5.84
C VAL A 169 -10.57 16.46 -6.74
N ASN A 170 -9.80 15.53 -7.30
CA ASN A 170 -10.31 14.49 -8.17
C ASN A 170 -10.82 13.31 -7.33
N GLU A 171 -12.02 12.81 -7.64
CA GLU A 171 -12.47 11.49 -7.17
C GLU A 171 -11.57 10.43 -7.81
N LEU A 172 -10.53 10.03 -7.07
CA LEU A 172 -9.57 9.02 -7.49
C LEU A 172 -9.82 7.74 -6.71
N ASP A 173 -10.25 6.70 -7.40
CA ASP A 173 -10.13 5.34 -6.90
C ASP A 173 -8.66 4.90 -7.03
N ILE A 174 -7.99 4.83 -5.89
CA ILE A 174 -6.55 4.50 -5.83
C ILE A 174 -6.26 3.05 -6.27
N LEU A 175 -7.18 2.10 -6.07
CA LEU A 175 -6.94 0.73 -6.54
C LEU A 175 -7.11 0.64 -8.05
N ASP A 176 -8.09 1.33 -8.61
CA ASP A 176 -8.23 1.43 -10.07
C ASP A 176 -7.06 2.19 -10.70
N TYR A 177 -6.54 3.22 -10.03
CA TYR A 177 -5.29 3.88 -10.43
C TYR A 177 -4.14 2.87 -10.55
N TRP A 178 -3.85 2.12 -9.47
CA TRP A 178 -2.77 1.14 -9.49
C TRP A 178 -3.02 -0.01 -10.47
N LYS A 179 -4.27 -0.38 -10.71
CA LYS A 179 -4.64 -1.35 -11.74
C LYS A 179 -4.30 -0.84 -13.14
N SER A 180 -4.55 0.45 -13.43
CA SER A 180 -4.19 1.06 -14.71
C SER A 180 -2.67 1.20 -14.91
N CYS A 181 -1.91 1.29 -13.81
CA CYS A 181 -0.46 1.42 -13.83
C CYS A 181 0.30 0.09 -13.99
N GLN A 182 -0.37 -1.07 -13.98
CA GLN A 182 0.29 -2.40 -13.98
C GLN A 182 1.25 -2.62 -15.15
N LEU A 183 0.97 -2.06 -16.33
CA LEU A 183 1.87 -2.19 -17.47
C LEU A 183 3.15 -1.35 -17.32
N ARG A 184 3.04 -0.18 -16.68
CA ARG A 184 4.16 0.74 -16.48
C ARG A 184 4.98 0.39 -15.23
N PHE A 185 4.30 -0.09 -14.20
CA PHE A 185 4.87 -0.41 -12.89
C PHE A 185 4.37 -1.79 -12.39
N PRO A 186 4.77 -2.91 -13.03
CA PRO A 186 4.24 -4.22 -12.70
C PRO A 186 4.53 -4.65 -11.25
N VAL A 187 5.73 -4.40 -10.73
CA VAL A 187 6.10 -4.79 -9.36
C VAL A 187 5.51 -3.80 -8.36
N LEU A 188 5.61 -2.51 -8.63
CA LEU A 188 5.12 -1.48 -7.72
C LEU A 188 3.60 -1.53 -7.56
N SER A 189 2.85 -1.81 -8.64
CA SER A 189 1.39 -1.92 -8.60
C SER A 189 0.93 -3.12 -7.76
N LEU A 190 1.70 -4.22 -7.74
CA LEU A 190 1.46 -5.36 -6.86
C LEU A 190 1.68 -4.98 -5.38
N MET A 191 2.82 -4.33 -5.09
CA MET A 191 3.14 -3.83 -3.75
C MET A 191 2.06 -2.86 -3.24
N ALA A 192 1.68 -1.89 -4.08
CA ALA A 192 0.66 -0.90 -3.73
C ALA A 192 -0.70 -1.55 -3.48
N ARG A 193 -1.13 -2.50 -4.32
CA ARG A 193 -2.36 -3.28 -4.10
C ARG A 193 -2.31 -3.97 -2.74
N ASP A 194 -1.24 -4.68 -2.43
CA ASP A 194 -1.16 -5.48 -1.18
C ASP A 194 -1.14 -4.59 0.07
N LEU A 195 -0.53 -3.40 -0.02
CA LEU A 195 -0.54 -2.40 1.04
C LEU A 195 -1.92 -1.74 1.23
N LEU A 196 -2.57 -1.37 0.13
CA LEU A 196 -3.79 -0.56 0.14
C LEU A 196 -5.06 -1.40 0.34
N CYS A 197 -5.07 -2.66 -0.11
CA CYS A 197 -6.20 -3.57 0.07
C CYS A 197 -6.33 -4.07 1.52
N LYS A 198 -5.31 -3.92 2.37
CA LYS A 198 -5.36 -4.39 3.75
C LYS A 198 -6.23 -3.45 4.58
N PRO A 199 -7.33 -3.93 5.20
CA PRO A 199 -8.15 -3.07 6.05
C PRO A 199 -7.32 -2.57 7.23
N THR A 200 -7.36 -1.26 7.46
CA THR A 200 -6.62 -0.59 8.55
C THR A 200 -7.20 -0.89 9.93
N SER A 201 -8.39 -1.52 10.00
CA SER A 201 -9.11 -1.78 11.24
C SER A 201 -9.85 -3.12 11.18
N THR A 202 -9.89 -3.80 12.32
CA THR A 202 -10.74 -4.98 12.57
C THR A 202 -12.22 -4.62 12.72
N VAL A 203 -12.60 -3.35 12.77
CA VAL A 203 -14.01 -2.95 12.97
C VAL A 203 -14.93 -3.50 11.87
N ALA A 204 -14.43 -3.66 10.63
CA ALA A 204 -15.20 -4.30 9.57
C ALA A 204 -15.46 -5.80 9.87
N SER A 205 -14.43 -6.53 10.31
CA SER A 205 -14.60 -7.94 10.70
C SER A 205 -15.41 -8.07 11.99
N GLU A 206 -15.22 -7.22 12.99
CA GLU A 206 -16.04 -7.19 14.22
C GLU A 206 -17.50 -6.84 13.94
N SER A 207 -17.79 -5.96 12.98
CA SER A 207 -19.16 -5.69 12.51
C SER A 207 -19.75 -6.91 11.80
N ALA A 208 -18.99 -7.54 10.89
CA ALA A 208 -19.41 -8.77 10.23
C ALA A 208 -19.65 -9.91 11.24
N PHE A 209 -18.80 -10.07 12.25
CA PHE A 209 -18.96 -11.03 13.34
C PHE A 209 -20.05 -10.62 14.34
N SER A 210 -20.32 -9.33 14.56
CA SER A 210 -21.42 -8.85 15.40
C SER A 210 -22.78 -9.11 14.72
N ILE A 211 -22.84 -8.93 13.41
CA ILE A 211 -23.99 -9.32 12.59
C ILE A 211 -24.11 -10.84 12.57
N GLY A 212 -23.01 -11.56 12.37
CA GLY A 212 -22.93 -13.03 12.44
C GLY A 212 -23.40 -13.58 13.79
N GLY A 213 -23.03 -12.93 14.90
CA GLY A 213 -23.46 -13.28 16.26
C GLY A 213 -24.95 -13.10 16.49
N ARG A 214 -25.61 -12.17 15.80
CA ARG A 214 -27.09 -12.04 15.81
C ARG A 214 -27.79 -13.06 14.92
N VAL A 215 -27.07 -13.68 13.98
CA VAL A 215 -27.57 -14.73 13.07
C VAL A 215 -27.35 -16.12 13.66
N LEU A 216 -26.35 -16.27 14.53
CA LEU A 216 -26.03 -17.45 15.32
C LEU A 216 -26.76 -17.41 16.68
N ASP A 217 -28.09 -17.53 16.66
CA ASP A 217 -28.89 -17.73 17.89
C ASP A 217 -28.54 -19.07 18.57
N PRO A 218 -28.79 -19.25 19.89
CA PRO A 218 -28.54 -20.49 20.64
C PRO A 218 -29.14 -21.76 20.01
N VAL A 219 -30.16 -21.61 19.18
CA VAL A 219 -30.86 -22.70 18.47
C VAL A 219 -30.05 -23.22 17.25
N ARG A 220 -29.07 -22.44 16.74
CA ARG A 220 -28.18 -22.82 15.62
C ARG A 220 -26.74 -23.13 16.04
N SER A 221 -26.43 -23.09 17.34
CA SER A 221 -25.11 -23.45 17.91
C SER A 221 -24.74 -24.93 17.72
N SER A 222 -25.64 -25.75 17.16
CA SER A 222 -25.39 -27.16 16.81
C SER A 222 -24.81 -27.37 15.39
N LEU A 223 -24.62 -26.30 14.61
CA LEU A 223 -24.02 -26.41 13.28
C LEU A 223 -22.52 -26.70 13.36
N LYS A 224 -22.02 -27.54 12.46
CA LYS A 224 -20.58 -27.80 12.37
C LYS A 224 -19.83 -26.52 11.97
N PRO A 225 -18.60 -26.29 12.47
CA PRO A 225 -17.81 -25.10 12.15
C PRO A 225 -17.70 -24.81 10.64
N SER A 226 -17.55 -25.85 9.81
CA SER A 226 -17.48 -25.71 8.34
C SER A 226 -18.77 -25.18 7.70
N VAL A 227 -19.93 -25.48 8.29
CA VAL A 227 -21.23 -24.98 7.81
C VAL A 227 -21.43 -23.53 8.24
N VAL A 228 -20.96 -23.17 9.44
CA VAL A 228 -20.98 -21.79 9.92
C VAL A 228 -20.06 -20.90 9.08
N GLU A 229 -18.85 -21.36 8.78
CA GLU A 229 -17.91 -20.70 7.89
C GLU A 229 -18.52 -20.48 6.50
N ALA A 230 -19.08 -21.52 5.88
CA ALA A 230 -19.73 -21.40 4.57
C ALA A 230 -20.89 -20.38 4.60
N LEU A 231 -21.70 -20.37 5.66
CA LEU A 231 -22.80 -19.42 5.82
C LEU A 231 -22.34 -17.96 6.00
N ILE A 232 -21.19 -17.74 6.65
CA ILE A 232 -20.59 -16.41 6.79
C ILE A 232 -20.02 -15.97 5.43
N CYS A 233 -19.26 -16.84 4.74
CA CYS A 233 -18.65 -16.54 3.44
C CYS A 233 -19.66 -16.36 2.29
N LEU A 234 -20.87 -16.93 2.38
CA LEU A 234 -21.95 -16.72 1.39
C LEU A 234 -22.69 -15.39 1.55
N ARG A 235 -22.46 -14.67 2.66
CA ARG A 235 -23.19 -13.44 3.01
C ARG A 235 -22.33 -12.18 2.91
N ASP A 236 -21.01 -12.34 2.83
CA ASP A 236 -20.02 -11.29 2.53
C ASP A 236 -19.86 -11.12 1.00
#